data_AF-A0A7R9FU11-F1
#
_entry.id   AF-A0A7R9FU11-F1
#
_cell.length_a   1.000
_cell.length_b   1.000
_cell.length_c   1.000
_cell.angle_alpha   90.00
_cell.angle_beta   90.00
_cell.angle_gamma   90.00
#
_symmetry.space_group_name_H-M   'P 1'
#
loop_
_entity.id
_entity.type
_entity.pdbx_description
1 polymer ?
#
loop_
_entity_poly.entity_id
_entity_poly.type
_entity_poly.pdbx_seq_one_letter_code
_entity_poly.pdbx_strand_id
1 'polypeptide(L)'
;VSDVDSWALAFQNWLEASHPIDLEKQRLGEEEMMGNLSDFFWSPRGAKYLYSLRFSGAEPVCDEPLPPISASSHELRHVRMTRTKEKTEALHRIYHLTDSSPLAQNEQFVGAFSREYGTWETNGVIRWELYRNLGLAMICVLVTVLVLIADVLASFYVLLCVLVTLVRNSVTFSSDGDIKMQIRGACGRRC
;
A
#
# COMPACT_ATOMS: atom_id res chain seq x y z
N VAL A 1 8.22 3.50 -6.74
CA VAL A 1 8.81 3.92 -5.46
C VAL A 1 9.73 5.09 -5.76
N SER A 2 9.62 6.20 -5.02
CA SER A 2 10.49 7.37 -5.23
C SER A 2 11.68 7.39 -4.27
N ASP A 3 11.47 6.90 -3.05
CA ASP A 3 12.46 6.94 -1.98
C ASP A 3 12.19 5.80 -0.99
N VAL A 4 13.25 5.21 -0.45
CA VAL A 4 13.20 4.12 0.53
C VAL A 4 14.20 4.45 1.64
N ASP A 5 13.70 4.76 2.84
CA ASP A 5 14.55 5.00 4.00
C ASP A 5 14.81 3.65 4.70
N SER A 6 15.96 3.05 4.41
CA SER A 6 16.37 1.76 4.96
C SER A 6 17.55 1.90 5.92
N TRP A 7 17.35 1.43 7.15
CA TRP A 7 18.41 1.36 8.16
C TRP A 7 19.57 0.46 7.72
N ALA A 8 19.31 -0.60 6.93
CA ALA A 8 20.34 -1.51 6.45
C ALA A 8 21.27 -0.82 5.44
N LEU A 9 20.72 -0.01 4.53
CA LEU A 9 21.50 0.81 3.60
C LEU A 9 22.29 1.90 4.35
N ALA A 10 21.67 2.53 5.33
CA ALA A 10 22.33 3.54 6.16
C ALA A 10 23.46 2.96 7.00
N PHE A 11 23.27 1.75 7.55
CA PHE A 11 24.29 1.01 8.28
C PHE A 11 25.46 0.65 7.37
N GLN A 12 25.20 0.10 6.18
CA GLN A 12 26.25 -0.22 5.21
C GLN A 12 27.09 1.02 4.87
N ASN A 13 26.45 2.14 4.53
CA ASN A 13 27.13 3.39 4.23
C ASN A 13 27.93 3.94 5.43
N TRP A 14 27.43 3.75 6.66
CA TRP A 14 28.14 4.15 7.88
C TRP A 14 29.33 3.25 8.17
N LEU A 15 29.19 1.94 7.95
CA LEU A 15 30.22 0.95 8.16
C LEU A 15 31.38 1.15 7.19
N GLU A 16 31.09 1.34 5.90
CA GLU A 16 32.09 1.67 4.87
C GLU A 16 32.84 2.97 5.17
N ALA A 17 32.17 3.96 5.77
CA ALA A 17 32.78 5.22 6.16
C ALA A 17 33.65 5.14 7.42
N SER A 18 33.33 4.21 8.33
CA SER A 18 34.01 4.07 9.64
C SER A 18 35.12 3.02 9.60
N HIS A 19 34.97 2.00 8.76
CA HIS A 19 35.91 0.91 8.56
C HIS A 19 36.09 0.70 7.05
N PRO A 20 37.27 1.00 6.47
CA PRO A 20 37.58 0.70 5.07
C PRO A 20 37.89 -0.80 4.89
N ILE A 21 37.04 -1.66 5.44
CA ILE A 21 37.11 -3.11 5.28
C ILE A 21 36.27 -3.46 4.06
N ASP A 22 36.88 -4.16 3.12
CA ASP A 22 36.25 -4.62 1.90
C ASP A 22 35.29 -5.77 2.26
N LEU A 23 34.01 -5.46 2.52
CA LEU A 23 32.98 -6.42 2.97
C LEU A 23 32.75 -7.56 1.95
N GLU A 24 33.20 -7.40 0.70
CA GLU A 24 33.22 -8.47 -0.30
C GLU A 24 34.31 -9.53 -0.04
N LYS A 25 35.41 -9.17 0.64
CA LYS A 25 36.58 -10.04 0.84
C LYS A 25 36.62 -10.69 2.22
N GLN A 26 35.99 -10.09 3.22
CA GLN A 26 36.00 -10.59 4.58
C GLN A 26 34.62 -10.47 5.22
N ARG A 27 34.07 -11.61 5.67
CA ARG A 27 32.85 -11.62 6.49
C ARG A 27 33.23 -11.24 7.91
N LEU A 28 32.56 -10.22 8.44
CA LEU A 28 32.59 -9.87 9.86
C LEU A 28 32.06 -11.05 10.68
N GLY A 29 32.66 -11.30 11.84
CA GLY A 29 32.10 -12.24 12.82
C GLY A 29 30.74 -11.74 13.32
N GLU A 30 29.86 -12.65 13.73
CA GLU A 30 28.51 -12.29 14.21
C GLU A 30 28.55 -11.32 15.40
N GLU A 31 29.47 -11.53 16.35
CA GLU A 31 29.66 -10.64 17.50
C GLU A 31 30.13 -9.23 17.09
N GLU A 32 31.07 -9.15 16.15
CA GLU A 32 31.59 -7.89 15.63
C GLU A 32 30.53 -7.12 14.83
N MET A 33 29.70 -7.85 14.08
CA MET A 33 28.55 -7.29 13.37
C MET A 33 27.51 -6.72 14.35
N MET A 34 27.18 -7.46 15.41
CA MET A 34 26.21 -7.02 16.42
C MET A 34 26.74 -5.83 17.24
N GLY A 35 28.04 -5.79 17.55
CA GLY A 35 28.68 -4.65 18.19
C GLY A 35 28.61 -3.39 17.31
N ASN A 36 29.02 -3.50 16.04
CA ASN A 36 28.94 -2.39 15.09
C ASN A 36 27.49 -1.91 14.84
N LEU A 37 26.52 -2.84 14.83
CA LEU A 37 25.10 -2.49 14.75
C LEU A 37 24.66 -1.69 15.99
N SER A 38 25.08 -2.09 17.19
CA SER A 38 24.80 -1.36 18.43
C SER A 38 25.34 0.08 18.36
N ASP A 39 26.61 0.23 17.99
CA ASP A 39 27.26 1.53 17.83
C ASP A 39 26.55 2.41 16.79
N PHE A 40 26.14 1.80 15.67
CA PHE A 40 25.39 2.51 14.63
C PHE A 40 24.05 3.01 15.15
N PHE A 41 23.26 2.17 15.82
CA PHE A 41 21.95 2.58 16.34
C PHE A 41 22.05 3.63 17.43
N TRP A 42 23.14 3.67 18.20
CA TRP A 42 23.40 4.74 19.17
C TRP A 42 24.07 5.98 18.56
N SER A 43 24.51 5.91 17.30
CA SER A 43 25.02 7.06 16.56
C SER A 43 23.88 8.03 16.16
N PRO A 44 24.19 9.33 15.94
CA PRO A 44 23.21 10.31 15.46
C PRO A 44 22.54 9.93 14.12
N ARG A 45 23.18 9.07 13.31
CA ARG A 45 22.64 8.61 12.02
C ARG A 45 21.70 7.42 12.16
N GLY A 46 22.00 6.49 13.07
CA GLY A 46 21.22 5.28 13.27
C GLY A 46 20.12 5.39 14.32
N ALA A 47 20.22 6.33 15.26
CA ALA A 47 19.24 6.51 16.35
C ALA A 47 17.81 6.74 15.84
N LYS A 48 17.65 7.35 14.66
CA LYS A 48 16.33 7.50 14.03
C LYS A 48 15.70 6.17 13.62
N TYR A 49 16.41 5.06 13.54
CA TYR A 49 15.82 3.78 13.15
C TYR A 49 15.43 2.91 14.35
N LEU A 50 15.87 3.24 15.56
CA LEU A 50 15.56 2.45 16.76
C LEU A 50 14.04 2.28 16.97
N TYR A 51 13.23 3.30 16.69
CA TYR A 51 11.76 3.20 16.83
C TYR A 51 11.12 2.24 15.82
N SER A 52 11.81 1.95 14.72
CA SER A 52 11.33 1.09 13.64
C SER A 52 11.66 -0.39 13.88
N LEU A 53 12.42 -0.68 14.94
CA LEU A 53 12.83 -2.02 15.34
C LEU A 53 12.03 -2.52 16.53
N ARG A 54 11.79 -3.82 16.55
CA ARG A 54 11.27 -4.57 17.69
C ARG A 54 12.25 -5.65 18.03
N PHE A 55 12.57 -5.76 19.31
CA PHE A 55 13.52 -6.71 19.84
C PHE A 55 12.79 -7.85 20.56
N SER A 56 13.33 -9.05 20.47
CA SER A 56 12.87 -10.19 21.26
C SER A 56 13.62 -10.21 22.59
N GLY A 57 12.92 -9.96 23.69
CA GLY A 57 13.52 -9.97 25.04
C GLY A 57 13.64 -8.58 25.66
N ALA A 58 14.85 -8.24 26.12
CA ALA A 58 15.14 -7.01 26.85
C ALA A 58 15.20 -5.77 25.93
N GLU A 59 15.01 -4.59 26.51
CA GLU A 59 15.23 -3.32 25.80
C GLU A 59 16.73 -3.15 25.47
N PRO A 60 17.06 -2.58 24.31
CA PRO A 60 18.46 -2.36 23.94
C PRO A 60 19.10 -1.34 24.89
N VAL A 61 20.26 -1.69 25.44
CA VAL A 61 21.07 -0.82 26.32
C VAL A 61 22.27 -0.30 25.53
N CYS A 62 22.72 0.91 25.85
CA CYS A 62 23.95 1.47 25.28
C CYS A 62 25.17 0.66 25.72
N ASP A 63 26.17 0.52 24.84
CA ASP A 63 27.41 -0.22 25.08
C ASP A 63 27.25 -1.74 25.33
N GLU A 64 26.06 -2.30 25.06
CA GLU A 64 25.81 -3.74 25.09
C GLU A 64 25.49 -4.27 23.68
N PRO A 65 25.75 -5.56 23.39
CA PRO A 65 25.32 -6.20 22.15
C PRO A 65 23.81 -6.08 21.98
N LEU A 66 23.39 -5.75 20.76
CA LEU A 66 21.97 -5.55 20.47
C LEU A 66 21.19 -6.88 20.66
N PRO A 67 20.05 -6.88 21.36
CA PRO A 67 19.21 -8.06 21.44
C PRO A 67 18.69 -8.47 20.05
N PRO A 68 18.30 -9.73 19.85
CA PRO A 68 17.85 -10.21 18.55
C PRO A 68 16.62 -9.44 18.07
N ILE A 69 16.69 -8.94 16.82
CA ILE A 69 15.62 -8.18 16.19
C ILE A 69 14.49 -9.14 15.79
N SER A 70 13.30 -8.94 16.36
CA SER A 70 12.09 -9.70 16.04
C SER A 70 11.34 -9.13 14.84
N ALA A 71 11.31 -7.81 14.68
CA ALA A 71 10.66 -7.16 13.54
C ALA A 71 11.35 -5.84 13.22
N SER A 72 11.34 -5.46 11.94
CA SER A 72 11.80 -4.16 11.50
C SER A 72 10.85 -3.60 10.45
N SER A 73 10.73 -2.28 10.41
CA SER A 73 9.93 -1.57 9.39
C SER A 73 10.80 -0.56 8.66
N HIS A 74 10.56 -0.42 7.35
CA HIS A 74 11.23 0.55 6.49
C HIS A 74 10.21 1.51 5.91
N GLU A 75 10.54 2.81 5.93
CA GLU A 75 9.63 3.81 5.37
C GLU A 75 9.83 3.88 3.85
N LEU A 76 8.72 3.76 3.12
CA LEU A 76 8.71 3.78 1.66
C LEU A 76 7.81 4.92 1.18
N ARG A 77 8.34 5.72 0.24
CA ARG A 77 7.59 6.81 -0.38
C ARG A 77 7.22 6.46 -1.82
N HIS A 78 5.95 6.67 -2.14
CA HIS A 78 5.43 6.56 -3.50
C HIS A 78 5.64 7.85 -4.29
N VAL A 79 5.85 7.71 -5.60
CA VAL A 79 5.70 8.83 -6.53
C VAL A 79 4.24 9.29 -6.48
N ARG A 80 4.00 10.59 -6.64
CA ARG A 80 2.64 11.15 -6.64
C ARG A 80 1.84 10.56 -7.80
N MET A 81 0.87 9.70 -7.48
CA MET A 81 -0.03 9.06 -8.43
C MET A 81 -1.41 9.72 -8.36
N THR A 82 -1.97 10.08 -9.52
CA THR A 82 -3.28 10.72 -9.61
C THR A 82 -4.36 9.71 -9.96
N ARG A 83 -4.04 8.75 -10.84
CA ARG A 83 -5.00 7.77 -11.34
C ARG A 83 -5.13 6.59 -10.38
N THR A 84 -6.36 6.14 -10.16
CA THR A 84 -6.65 4.94 -9.39
C THR A 84 -5.93 3.70 -9.92
N LYS A 85 -5.86 3.55 -11.26
CA LYS A 85 -5.16 2.43 -11.90
C LYS A 85 -3.67 2.40 -11.53
N GLU A 86 -3.00 3.56 -11.53
CA GLU A 86 -1.58 3.67 -11.17
C GLU A 86 -1.35 3.26 -9.71
N LYS A 87 -2.24 3.69 -8.81
CA LYS A 87 -2.18 3.35 -7.39
C LYS A 87 -2.32 1.85 -7.15
N THR A 88 -3.33 1.21 -7.77
CA THR A 88 -3.53 -0.24 -7.66
C THR A 88 -2.37 -1.02 -8.26
N GLU A 89 -1.84 -0.59 -9.41
CA GLU A 89 -0.70 -1.25 -10.05
C GLU A 89 0.58 -1.09 -9.21
N ALA A 90 0.81 0.09 -8.62
CA ALA A 90 1.93 0.31 -7.70
C ALA A 90 1.84 -0.56 -6.45
N LEU A 91 0.64 -0.75 -5.90
CA LEU A 91 0.42 -1.65 -4.78
C LEU A 91 0.75 -3.11 -5.15
N HIS A 92 0.25 -3.59 -6.29
CA HIS A 92 0.53 -4.95 -6.77
C HIS A 92 2.02 -5.17 -7.03
N ARG A 93 2.73 -4.15 -7.52
CA ARG A 93 4.20 -4.21 -7.65
C ARG A 93 4.89 -4.38 -6.29
N ILE A 94 4.41 -3.71 -5.24
CA ILE A 94 4.99 -3.90 -3.90
C ILE A 94 4.77 -5.34 -3.43
N TYR A 95 3.56 -5.87 -3.56
CA TYR A 95 3.28 -7.26 -3.17
C TYR A 95 4.16 -8.25 -3.92
N HIS A 96 4.33 -8.06 -5.23
CA HIS A 96 5.27 -8.87 -6.00
C HIS A 96 6.72 -8.75 -5.47
N LEU A 97 7.17 -7.54 -5.11
CA LEU A 97 8.50 -7.35 -4.55
C LEU A 97 8.67 -8.04 -3.18
N THR A 98 7.67 -7.92 -2.30
CA THR A 98 7.70 -8.57 -0.97
C THR A 98 7.67 -10.08 -1.09
N ASP A 99 6.85 -10.63 -1.98
CA ASP A 99 6.72 -12.07 -2.19
C ASP A 99 7.96 -12.68 -2.87
N SER A 100 8.61 -11.92 -3.76
CA SER A 100 9.85 -12.34 -4.41
C SER A 100 11.08 -12.26 -3.50
N SER A 101 10.96 -11.69 -2.30
CA SER A 101 12.10 -11.50 -1.41
C SER A 101 12.60 -12.82 -0.80
N PRO A 102 13.92 -12.96 -0.55
CA PRO A 102 14.46 -14.15 0.13
C PRO A 102 13.89 -14.36 1.54
N LEU A 103 13.44 -13.29 2.19
CA LEU A 103 12.83 -13.35 3.52
C LEU A 103 11.46 -14.03 3.47
N ALA A 104 10.63 -13.70 2.47
CA ALA A 104 9.35 -14.37 2.25
C ALA A 104 9.53 -15.87 1.90
N GLN A 105 10.62 -16.23 1.21
CA GLN A 105 10.97 -17.63 0.92
C GLN A 105 11.34 -18.43 2.16
N ASN A 106 11.84 -17.78 3.21
CA ASN A 106 12.19 -18.41 4.50
C ASN A 106 11.00 -18.43 5.48
N GLU A 107 9.77 -18.40 4.98
CA GLU A 107 8.52 -18.37 5.78
C GLU A 107 8.41 -17.21 6.78
N GLN A 108 9.22 -16.15 6.60
CA GLN A 108 9.10 -14.94 7.40
C GLN A 108 8.03 -14.01 6.81
N PHE A 109 7.25 -13.39 7.69
CA PHE A 109 6.24 -12.44 7.25
C PHE A 109 6.89 -11.15 6.74
N VAL A 110 6.71 -10.87 5.46
CA VAL A 110 7.09 -9.60 4.83
C VAL A 110 5.85 -9.00 4.20
N GLY A 111 5.51 -7.78 4.61
CA GLY A 111 4.33 -7.10 4.11
C GLY A 111 4.53 -5.59 4.07
N ALA A 112 3.83 -4.94 3.15
CA ALA A 112 3.76 -3.50 3.08
C ALA A 112 2.43 -3.01 3.63
N PHE A 113 2.46 -2.03 4.53
CA PHE A 113 1.26 -1.49 5.14
C PHE A 113 1.20 0.03 4.97
N SER A 114 0.00 0.53 4.68
CA SER A 114 -0.33 1.95 4.70
C SER A 114 -1.82 2.12 4.90
N ARG A 115 -2.22 3.20 5.58
CA ARG A 115 -3.64 3.56 5.75
C ARG A 115 -4.36 3.73 4.41
N GLU A 116 -3.65 4.19 3.39
CA GLU A 116 -4.20 4.43 2.05
C GLU A 116 -4.37 3.14 1.23
N TYR A 117 -3.62 2.08 1.55
CA TYR A 117 -3.63 0.85 0.75
C TYR A 117 -4.99 0.17 0.75
N GLY A 118 -5.71 0.16 1.87
CA GLY A 118 -7.07 -0.39 1.90
C GLY A 118 -8.00 0.28 0.88
N THR A 119 -7.89 1.60 0.69
CA THR A 119 -8.66 2.31 -0.33
C THR A 119 -8.19 1.95 -1.75
N TRP A 120 -6.89 1.73 -1.95
CA TRP A 120 -6.33 1.41 -3.27
C TRP A 120 -6.67 -0.01 -3.72
N GLU A 121 -6.68 -0.97 -2.79
CA GLU A 121 -7.13 -2.34 -3.03
C GLU A 121 -8.60 -2.38 -3.41
N THR A 122 -9.45 -1.78 -2.57
CA THR A 122 -10.89 -1.77 -2.78
C THR A 122 -11.24 -1.14 -4.14
N ASN A 123 -10.61 -0.01 -4.46
CA ASN A 123 -10.82 0.67 -5.74
C ASN A 123 -10.35 -0.14 -6.96
N GLY A 124 -9.39 -1.06 -6.79
CA GLY A 124 -8.95 -1.96 -7.84
C GLY A 124 -10.03 -2.97 -8.25
N VAL A 125 -10.82 -3.44 -7.29
CA VAL A 125 -11.80 -4.52 -7.48
C VAL A 125 -13.20 -3.98 -7.78
N ILE A 126 -13.61 -2.87 -7.16
CA ILE A 126 -14.98 -2.30 -7.25
C ILE A 126 -15.43 -2.12 -8.70
N ARG A 127 -14.56 -1.66 -9.60
CA ARG A 127 -14.97 -1.36 -10.98
C ARG A 127 -15.56 -2.58 -11.68
N TRP A 128 -14.87 -3.71 -11.61
CA TRP A 128 -15.30 -4.93 -12.31
C TRP A 128 -16.56 -5.52 -11.67
N GLU A 129 -16.60 -5.55 -10.34
CA GLU A 129 -17.76 -6.04 -9.59
C GLU A 129 -19.01 -5.20 -9.84
N LEU A 130 -18.85 -3.88 -9.91
CA LEU A 130 -19.92 -2.94 -10.22
C LEU A 130 -20.51 -3.20 -11.60
N TYR A 131 -19.67 -3.34 -12.65
CA TYR A 131 -20.16 -3.64 -13.99
C TYR A 131 -20.88 -4.98 -14.07
N ARG A 132 -20.38 -6.01 -13.38
CA ARG A 132 -21.04 -7.32 -13.30
C ARG A 132 -22.41 -7.22 -12.63
N ASN A 133 -22.49 -6.52 -11.50
CA ASN A 133 -23.74 -6.33 -10.77
C ASN A 133 -24.76 -5.52 -11.58
N LEU A 134 -24.30 -4.41 -12.18
CA LEU A 134 -25.13 -3.58 -13.04
C LEU A 134 -25.66 -4.36 -14.26
N GLY A 135 -24.81 -5.18 -14.88
CA GLY A 135 -25.22 -6.04 -16.00
C GLY A 135 -26.32 -7.03 -15.62
N LEU A 136 -26.20 -7.68 -14.46
CA LEU A 136 -27.23 -8.60 -13.94
C LEU A 136 -28.56 -7.87 -13.67
N ALA A 137 -28.49 -6.67 -13.10
CA ALA A 137 -29.68 -5.84 -12.88
C ALA A 137 -30.37 -5.47 -14.21
N MET A 138 -29.60 -5.12 -15.25
CA MET A 138 -30.15 -4.81 -16.57
C MET A 138 -30.83 -6.02 -17.23
N ILE A 139 -30.25 -7.21 -17.10
CA ILE A 139 -30.86 -8.46 -17.59
C ILE A 139 -32.18 -8.73 -16.86
N CYS A 140 -32.22 -8.53 -15.54
CA CYS A 140 -33.44 -8.70 -14.76
C CYS A 140 -34.55 -7.78 -15.26
N VAL A 141 -34.26 -6.49 -15.46
CA VAL A 141 -35.22 -5.51 -16.00
C VAL A 141 -35.71 -5.91 -17.40
N LEU A 142 -34.80 -6.35 -18.28
CA LEU A 142 -35.16 -6.82 -19.62
C LEU A 142 -36.17 -7.97 -19.57
N VAL A 143 -35.92 -8.97 -18.72
CA VAL A 143 -36.79 -10.14 -18.56
C VAL A 143 -38.16 -9.73 -18.04
N THR A 144 -38.22 -8.87 -17.01
CA THR A 144 -39.49 -8.40 -16.44
C THR A 144 -40.31 -7.64 -17.48
N VAL A 145 -39.69 -6.74 -18.24
CA VAL A 145 -40.38 -5.95 -19.28
C VAL A 145 -40.83 -6.85 -20.44
N LEU A 146 -40.02 -7.82 -20.84
CA LEU A 146 -40.36 -8.78 -21.89
C LEU A 146 -41.58 -9.62 -21.49
N VAL A 147 -41.65 -10.08 -20.24
CA VAL A 147 -42.81 -10.83 -19.72
C VAL A 147 -44.08 -9.97 -19.69
N LEU A 148 -43.97 -8.69 -19.34
CA LEU A 148 -45.12 -7.79 -19.21
C LEU A 148 -45.69 -7.35 -20.58
N ILE A 149 -44.81 -7.00 -21.52
CA ILE A 149 -45.24 -6.46 -22.82
C ILE A 149 -45.44 -7.58 -23.85
N ALA A 150 -44.72 -8.69 -23.73
CA ALA A 150 -44.66 -9.78 -24.71
C ALA A 150 -44.22 -9.33 -26.13
N ASP A 151 -43.62 -8.14 -26.24
CA ASP A 151 -43.07 -7.59 -27.48
C ASP A 151 -41.57 -7.27 -27.29
N VAL A 152 -40.74 -7.89 -28.12
CA VAL A 152 -39.28 -7.80 -28.03
C VAL A 152 -38.76 -6.42 -28.42
N LEU A 153 -39.38 -5.76 -29.41
CA LEU A 153 -38.95 -4.44 -29.88
C LEU A 153 -39.29 -3.37 -28.84
N ALA A 154 -40.51 -3.41 -28.31
CA ALA A 154 -40.94 -2.50 -27.25
C ALA A 154 -40.07 -2.65 -25.98
N SER A 155 -39.76 -3.89 -25.59
CA SER A 155 -38.87 -4.17 -24.45
C SER A 155 -37.46 -3.59 -24.67
N PHE A 156 -36.92 -3.68 -25.89
CA PHE A 156 -35.63 -3.08 -26.23
C PHE A 156 -35.63 -1.56 -26.13
N TYR A 157 -36.69 -0.88 -26.59
CA TYR A 157 -36.81 0.58 -26.47
C TYR A 157 -36.85 1.03 -24.99
N VAL A 158 -37.54 0.28 -24.13
CA VAL A 158 -37.56 0.55 -22.68
C VAL A 158 -36.17 0.39 -22.08
N LEU A 159 -35.46 -0.69 -22.42
CA LEU A 159 -34.09 -0.91 -21.96
C LEU A 159 -33.15 0.21 -22.41
N LEU A 160 -33.26 0.65 -23.67
CA LEU A 160 -32.48 1.77 -24.21
C LEU A 160 -32.75 3.07 -23.44
N CYS A 161 -34.01 3.35 -23.10
CA CYS A 161 -34.38 4.50 -22.29
C CYS A 161 -33.73 4.48 -20.90
N VAL A 162 -33.72 3.31 -20.24
CA VAL A 162 -33.04 3.12 -18.95
C VAL A 162 -31.53 3.35 -19.08
N LEU A 163 -30.89 2.80 -20.11
CA LEU A 163 -29.45 2.99 -20.36
C LEU A 163 -29.11 4.46 -20.60
N VAL A 164 -29.87 5.16 -21.46
CA VAL A 164 -29.66 6.59 -21.73
C VAL A 164 -29.84 7.40 -20.45
N THR A 165 -30.83 7.06 -19.62
CA THR A 165 -31.06 7.72 -18.33
C THR A 165 -29.89 7.48 -17.37
N LEU A 166 -29.35 6.26 -17.29
CA LEU A 166 -28.18 5.95 -16.47
C LEU A 166 -26.93 6.68 -16.95
N VAL A 167 -26.67 6.74 -18.25
CA VAL A 167 -25.51 7.46 -18.82
C VAL A 167 -25.65 8.96 -18.55
N ARG A 168 -26.83 9.53 -18.80
CA ARG A 168 -27.07 10.96 -18.55
C ARG A 168 -26.86 11.30 -17.07
N ASN A 169 -27.43 10.52 -16.15
CA ASN A 169 -27.30 10.75 -14.72
C ASN A 169 -25.86 10.55 -14.24
N SER A 170 -25.14 9.53 -14.72
CA SER A 170 -23.75 9.28 -14.32
C SER A 170 -22.77 10.32 -14.86
N VAL A 171 -22.94 10.79 -16.10
CA VAL A 171 -22.12 11.88 -16.67
C VAL A 171 -22.41 13.20 -15.95
N THR A 172 -23.67 13.50 -15.68
CA THR A 172 -24.05 14.71 -14.93
C THR A 172 -23.51 14.65 -13.50
N PHE A 173 -23.65 13.51 -12.82
CA PHE A 173 -23.06 13.29 -11.49
C PHE A 173 -21.54 13.37 -11.50
N SER A 174 -20.87 12.90 -12.55
CA SER A 174 -19.42 13.07 -12.69
C SER A 174 -19.02 14.54 -12.91
N SER A 175 -19.88 15.35 -13.52
CA SER A 175 -19.65 16.78 -13.73
C SER A 175 -19.95 17.60 -12.46
N ASP A 176 -20.95 17.23 -11.67
CA ASP A 176 -21.27 17.85 -10.37
C ASP A 176 -20.38 17.31 -9.24
N GLY A 177 -19.79 16.13 -9.39
CA GLY A 177 -18.86 15.53 -8.44
C GLY A 177 -17.52 16.25 -8.32
N ASP A 178 -17.17 17.11 -9.29
CA ASP A 178 -16.05 18.07 -9.18
C ASP A 178 -16.41 19.29 -8.30
N ILE A 179 -17.68 19.47 -7.90
CA ILE A 179 -18.08 20.38 -6.83
C ILE A 179 -17.80 19.71 -5.49
N LYS A 180 -16.52 19.75 -5.09
CA LYS A 180 -15.98 19.56 -3.74
C LYS A 180 -16.95 18.92 -2.74
N MET A 181 -16.82 17.60 -2.56
CA MET A 181 -17.13 16.97 -1.28
C MET A 181 -16.08 17.41 -0.24
N GLN A 182 -16.15 18.69 0.16
CA GLN A 182 -15.51 19.17 1.37
C GLN A 182 -16.26 18.56 2.54
N ILE A 183 -15.74 17.44 3.06
CA ILE A 183 -16.01 17.06 4.45
C ILE A 183 -15.47 18.22 5.29
N ARG A 184 -16.33 19.16 5.68
CA ARG A 184 -16.07 20.09 6.77
C ARG A 184 -15.90 19.25 8.03
N GLY A 185 -14.66 18.84 8.29
CA GLY A 185 -14.22 18.39 9.60
C GLY A 185 -14.31 19.55 10.58
N ALA A 186 -15.49 19.80 11.13
CA ALA A 186 -15.65 20.58 12.33
C ALA A 186 -15.32 19.68 13.53
N CYS A 187 -14.05 19.64 13.90
CA CYS A 187 -13.59 19.28 15.24
C CYS A 187 -12.26 20.04 15.38
N GLY A 188 -12.15 21.15 16.10
CA GLY A 188 -12.66 21.41 17.44
C GLY A 188 -11.42 21.70 18.29
N ARG A 189 -10.84 22.89 18.16
CA ARG A 189 -9.79 23.37 19.06
C ARG A 189 -10.41 23.61 20.44
N ARG A 190 -10.08 22.74 21.41
CA ARG A 190 -10.06 22.89 22.88
C ARG A 190 -9.92 21.47 23.43
N CYS A 191 -8.93 21.08 24.24
CA CYS A 191 -8.05 21.79 25.16
C CYS A 191 -6.59 21.39 24.96
#